data_AF-A0A2W4VSB1-F1
#
_entry.id   AF-A0A2W4VSB1-F1
#
_cell.length_a   1.000
_cell.length_b   1.000
_cell.length_c   1.000
_cell.angle_alpha   90.00
_cell.angle_beta   90.00
_cell.angle_gamma   90.00
#
_symmetry.space_group_name_H-M   'P 1'
#
loop_
_entity.id
_entity.type
_entity.pdbx_description
1 polymer ?
#
loop_
_entity_poly.entity_id
_entity_poly.type
_entity_poly.pdbx_seq_one_letter_code
_entity_poly.pdbx_strand_id
1 'polypeptide(L)' 'PAAAPIHALVGILELGNRSAALFEISGVSQRVYIGERIGSSGWSLVSVSNAEAVIRRNGDVRSIYIGQRF' A
#
# COMPACT_ATOMS: atom_id res chain seq x y z
N PRO A 1 -7.10 20.47 -14.10
CA PRO A 1 -7.49 19.36 -13.20
C PRO A 1 -6.23 18.83 -12.51
N ALA A 2 -6.21 18.73 -11.18
CA ALA A 2 -5.08 18.15 -10.47
C ALA A 2 -5.12 16.63 -10.65
N ALA A 3 -4.05 16.02 -11.18
CA ALA A 3 -3.94 14.57 -11.26
C ALA A 3 -4.06 13.99 -9.84
N ALA A 4 -4.87 12.94 -9.66
CA ALA A 4 -4.95 12.25 -8.39
C ALA A 4 -3.53 11.78 -7.99
N PRO A 5 -3.16 11.86 -6.70
CA PRO A 5 -1.85 11.41 -6.26
C PRO A 5 -1.66 9.96 -6.71
N ILE A 6 -0.54 9.69 -7.38
CA ILE A 6 -0.19 8.35 -7.84
C ILE A 6 0.36 7.60 -6.62
N HIS A 7 -0.23 6.45 -6.33
CA HIS A 7 0.22 5.56 -5.27
C HIS A 7 0.81 4.32 -5.92
N ALA A 8 1.99 3.89 -5.47
CA ALA A 8 2.64 2.68 -5.95
C ALA A 8 3.17 1.85 -4.80
N LEU A 9 3.03 0.53 -4.87
CA LEU A 9 3.77 -0.35 -3.97
C LEU A 9 5.22 -0.42 -4.46
N VAL A 10 6.18 -0.03 -3.62
CA VAL A 10 7.61 0.00 -3.99
C VAL A 10 8.47 -0.95 -3.17
N GLY A 11 7.93 -1.51 -2.09
CA GLY A 11 8.64 -2.50 -1.31
C GLY A 11 7.75 -3.15 -0.26
N ILE A 12 8.22 -4.28 0.25
CA ILE A 12 7.56 -5.07 1.29
C ILE A 12 8.59 -5.45 2.35
N LEU A 13 8.18 -5.38 3.60
CA LEU A 13 8.95 -5.82 4.75
C LEU A 13 8.15 -6.93 5.46
N GLU A 14 8.58 -8.18 5.33
CA GLU A 14 7.95 -9.34 5.96
C GLU A 14 8.72 -9.73 7.22
N LEU A 15 8.20 -9.31 8.38
CA LEU A 15 8.81 -9.56 9.70
C LEU A 15 7.80 -10.22 10.66
N GLY A 16 6.83 -10.96 10.12
CA GLY A 16 5.74 -11.56 10.89
C GLY A 16 4.79 -10.50 11.48
N ASN A 17 4.82 -10.32 12.80
CA ASN A 17 3.95 -9.36 13.49
C ASN A 17 4.31 -7.89 13.23
N ARG A 18 5.48 -7.63 12.63
CA ARG A 18 5.97 -6.29 12.27
C ARG A 18 5.99 -6.07 10.76
N SER A 19 5.26 -6.89 10.01
CA SER A 19 5.18 -6.75 8.56
C SER A 19 4.59 -5.40 8.16
N ALA A 20 5.14 -4.82 7.09
CA ALA A 20 4.77 -3.52 6.56
C ALA A 20 4.98 -3.48 5.05
N ALA A 21 4.32 -2.54 4.39
CA ALA A 21 4.56 -2.24 2.98
C ALA A 21 5.12 -0.81 2.85
N LEU A 22 5.95 -0.60 1.83
CA LEU A 22 6.47 0.70 1.44
C LEU A 22 5.70 1.17 0.21
N PHE A 23 5.04 2.32 0.34
CA PHE A 23 4.28 2.95 -0.73
C PHE A 23 4.95 4.24 -1.17
N GLU A 24 5.12 4.44 -2.46
CA GLU A 24 5.43 5.76 -3.00
C GLU A 24 4.12 6.55 -3.13
N ILE A 25 4.09 7.72 -2.52
CA ILE A 25 2.96 8.63 -2.50
C ILE A 25 3.49 9.99 -2.93
N SER A 26 3.10 10.44 -4.12
CA SER A 26 3.58 11.70 -4.70
C SER A 26 5.12 11.81 -4.73
N GLY A 27 5.81 10.70 -5.05
CA GLY A 27 7.27 10.64 -5.12
C GLY A 27 7.99 10.47 -3.77
N VAL A 28 7.25 10.38 -2.65
CA VAL A 28 7.82 10.12 -1.33
C VAL A 28 7.47 8.70 -0.89
N SER A 29 8.49 7.92 -0.54
CA SER A 29 8.30 6.59 0.03
C SER A 29 7.84 6.67 1.49
N GLN A 30 6.71 6.06 1.80
CA GLN A 30 6.11 5.99 3.12
C GLN A 30 5.88 4.55 3.54
N ARG A 31 6.24 4.22 4.79
CA ARG A 31 5.96 2.91 5.38
C ARG A 31 4.54 2.90 5.93
N VAL A 32 3.81 1.82 5.64
CA VAL A 32 2.44 1.60 6.11
C VAL A 32 2.36 0.23 6.75
N TYR A 33 1.84 0.17 7.97
CA TYR A 33 1.60 -1.07 8.71
C TYR A 33 0.19 -1.62 8.43
N ILE A 34 0.00 -2.91 8.73
CA ILE A 34 -1.31 -3.55 8.58
C ILE A 34 -2.35 -2.80 9.45
N GLY A 35 -3.49 -2.48 8.84
CA GLY A 35 -4.57 -1.70 9.44
C GLY A 35 -4.47 -0.19 9.20
N GLU A 36 -3.32 0.33 8.77
CA GLU A 36 -3.14 1.75 8.51
C GLU A 36 -3.64 2.16 7.12
N ARG A 37 -3.97 3.45 6.99
CA ARG A 37 -4.34 4.07 5.72
C ARG A 37 -3.10 4.42 4.90
N ILE A 38 -3.19 4.22 3.59
CA ILE A 38 -2.13 4.54 2.64
C ILE A 38 -2.33 5.98 2.16
N GLY A 39 -1.67 6.92 2.83
CA GLY A 39 -1.76 8.35 2.52
C GLY A 39 -3.20 8.87 2.47
N SER A 40 -3.51 9.63 1.43
CA SER A 40 -4.85 10.17 1.16
C SER A 40 -5.67 9.36 0.16
N SER A 41 -5.20 8.17 -0.25
CA SER A 41 -5.85 7.31 -1.28
C SER A 41 -7.23 6.77 -0.88
N GLY A 42 -7.53 6.73 0.42
CA GLY A 42 -8.67 6.01 0.99
C GLY A 42 -8.47 4.50 1.10
N TRP A 43 -7.38 3.94 0.56
CA TRP A 43 -7.01 2.54 0.74
C TRP A 43 -6.31 2.31 2.08
N SER A 44 -6.51 1.14 2.67
CA SER A 44 -5.83 0.71 3.88
C SER A 44 -5.14 -0.63 3.66
N LEU A 45 -3.99 -0.85 4.29
CA LEU A 45 -3.25 -2.09 4.20
C LEU A 45 -3.94 -3.17 5.04
N VAL A 46 -4.13 -4.36 4.48
CA VAL A 46 -4.83 -5.49 5.12
C VAL A 46 -3.85 -6.61 5.44
N SER A 47 -2.96 -6.95 4.53
CA SER A 47 -1.93 -7.97 4.75
C SER A 47 -0.75 -7.74 3.82
N VAL A 48 0.38 -8.35 4.20
CA VAL A 48 1.61 -8.39 3.42
C VAL A 48 2.17 -9.80 3.52
N SER A 49 2.33 -10.47 2.38
CA SER A 49 2.84 -11.85 2.31
C SER A 49 3.27 -12.19 0.90
N ASN A 50 4.28 -13.05 0.74
CA ASN A 50 4.72 -13.55 -0.57
C ASN A 50 5.01 -12.41 -1.58
N ALA A 51 5.60 -11.30 -1.12
CA ALA A 51 5.86 -10.11 -1.94
C ALA A 51 4.60 -9.47 -2.57
N GLU A 52 3.43 -9.72 -1.97
CA GLU A 52 2.14 -9.12 -2.30
C GLU A 52 1.62 -8.30 -1.11
N ALA A 53 0.97 -7.17 -1.39
CA ALA A 53 0.19 -6.44 -0.41
C ALA A 53 -1.30 -6.52 -0.75
N VAL A 54 -2.14 -6.79 0.23
CA VAL A 54 -3.59 -6.71 0.09
C VAL A 54 -4.06 -5.38 0.65
N ILE A 55 -4.79 -4.62 -0.15
CA ILE A 55 -5.33 -3.31 0.22
C ILE A 55 -6.86 -3.32 0.13
N ARG A 56 -7.52 -2.52 0.99
CA ARG A 56 -8.99 -2.35 0.96
C ARG A 56 -9.46 -0.90 0.93
N ARG A 57 -10.59 -0.65 0.28
CA ARG A 57 -11.30 0.64 0.27
C ARG A 57 -12.79 0.42 0.08
N ASN A 58 -13.62 0.93 0.99
CA ASN A 58 -15.09 0.92 0.85
C ASN A 58 -15.72 -0.46 0.51
N GLY A 59 -15.12 -1.56 0.97
CA GLY A 59 -15.57 -2.93 0.65
C GLY A 59 -14.83 -3.59 -0.51
N ASP A 60 -14.15 -2.81 -1.37
CA ASP A 60 -13.25 -3.35 -2.38
C ASP A 60 -11.96 -3.86 -1.73
N VAL A 61 -11.51 -5.04 -2.16
CA VAL A 61 -10.24 -5.64 -1.75
C VAL A 61 -9.43 -5.95 -3.00
N ARG A 62 -8.15 -5.55 -3.00
CA ARG A 62 -7.24 -5.78 -4.12
C ARG A 62 -5.90 -6.29 -3.64
N SER A 63 -5.37 -7.27 -4.35
CA SER A 63 -3.97 -7.65 -4.29
C SER A 63 -3.16 -6.76 -5.22
N ILE A 64 -1.99 -6.30 -4.76
CA ILE A 64 -1.04 -5.52 -5.55
C ILE A 64 0.39 -6.01 -5.34
N TYR A 65 1.19 -5.90 -6.40
CA TYR A 65 2.60 -6.30 -6.44
C TYR A 65 3.53 -5.09 -6.53
N ILE A 66 4.80 -5.29 -6.18
CA ILE A 66 5.81 -4.23 -6.26
C ILE A 66 5.88 -3.68 -7.69
N GLY A 67 5.89 -2.36 -7.82
CA GLY A 67 5.82 -1.61 -9.09
C GLY A 67 4.39 -1.29 -9.56
N GLN A 68 3.37 -1.92 -8.99
CA GLN A 68 1.98 -1.68 -9.36
C GLN A 68 1.45 -0.36 -8.78
N ARG A 69 0.70 0.38 -9.61
CA ARG A 69 0.03 1.64 -9.26
C ARG A 69 -1.47 1.42 -9.08
N PHE A 70 -2.11 2.23 -8.24
CA PHE A 70 -3.54 2.18 -7.96
C PHE A 70 -4.15 3.53 -7.62
#